data_AF-A0ABD5YSL9-F1
#
_entry.id   AF-A0ABD5YSL9-F1
#
_cell.length_a   1.000
_cell.length_b   1.000
_cell.length_c   1.000
_cell.angle_alpha   90.00
_cell.angle_beta   90.00
_cell.angle_gamma   90.00
#
_symmetry.space_group_name_H-M   'P 1'
#
loop_
_entity.id
_entity.type
_entity.pdbx_description
1 polymer ?
#
loop_
_entity_poly.entity_id
_entity_poly.type
_entity_poly.pdbx_seq_one_letter_code
_entity_poly.pdbx_strand_id
1 'polypeptide(L)'
;MKLIGAVVTGSAVGTTQIGRARAATRNGITFDRVVDAVADLGCDPKGNADVSSKVESALDGKTLIEFPSGTYHWEGPISLNTDRIGIRGTSDDVLFTFPEGYNEFFINGSCEQALYENFDVDVRSENTATGIRVASECGFHIENIEHIGRGTANSNDVTRCWQLRVNDPDATGTIKNFVAKKGSAWAHYKGGDGRVGISVYGGEGTIKIIDCHLEEFGNNGIYASRSLSSIQIEGGTYRNNNVSGIRFSGEGSYVDGATVEVDPSKYSGPHTREDDSFKMRGIVVEQSPDDIGQRDDAGAKIRNTDVIIQDNPTMGSAISMWTGGRTLSMSDSQIVYNNDGTPAIYREGKTSQSDNSTDSDPRWLRMDTVQITGSAAKGPTILVEEADNTRFTNCYIEQTGSDRQGIVFSNCQNVLLRKCVINVSGEAISFESSSGELKNVWVSRSSSPSCVSTPSSSSRDK
;
A
#
# COMPACT_ATOMS: atom_id res chain seq x y z
N MET A 1 -57.91 -55.82 44.81
CA MET A 1 -56.54 -55.28 44.93
C MET A 1 -56.23 -54.52 43.66
N LYS A 2 -56.10 -53.18 43.74
CA LYS A 2 -54.85 -52.41 43.48
C LYS A 2 -54.33 -52.62 42.04
N LEU A 3 -54.12 -51.62 41.18
CA LEU A 3 -53.68 -50.25 41.43
C LEU A 3 -54.01 -49.36 40.19
N ILE A 4 -54.32 -48.10 40.46
CA ILE A 4 -54.36 -46.99 39.51
C ILE A 4 -52.91 -46.66 39.10
N GLY A 5 -52.63 -46.47 37.81
CA GLY A 5 -51.32 -46.07 37.29
C GLY A 5 -51.45 -44.77 36.48
N ALA A 6 -50.87 -43.70 37.01
CA ALA A 6 -50.95 -42.33 36.53
C ALA A 6 -50.14 -42.08 35.25
N VAL A 7 -50.66 -41.16 34.42
CA VAL A 7 -49.99 -40.52 33.29
C VAL A 7 -48.86 -39.65 33.83
N VAL A 8 -47.62 -39.89 33.37
CA VAL A 8 -46.49 -38.96 33.54
C VAL A 8 -46.16 -38.39 32.17
N THR A 9 -46.68 -37.20 31.89
CA THR A 9 -46.18 -36.33 30.82
C THR A 9 -44.79 -35.86 31.21
N GLY A 10 -43.76 -36.44 30.59
CA GLY A 10 -42.38 -35.98 30.72
C GLY A 10 -42.21 -34.65 29.98
N SER A 11 -42.09 -33.56 30.74
CA SER A 11 -41.59 -32.29 30.23
C SER A 11 -40.11 -32.47 29.87
N ALA A 12 -39.80 -32.58 28.59
CA ALA A 12 -38.43 -32.44 28.10
C ALA A 12 -38.00 -30.98 28.31
N VAL A 13 -37.32 -30.72 29.42
CA VAL A 13 -36.55 -29.50 29.60
C VAL A 13 -35.38 -29.60 28.61
N GLY A 14 -35.55 -28.97 27.46
CA GLY A 14 -34.46 -28.71 26.52
C GLY A 14 -33.43 -27.87 27.26
N THR A 15 -32.36 -28.53 27.72
CA THR A 15 -31.15 -27.85 28.14
C THR A 15 -30.55 -27.29 26.87
N THR A 16 -30.77 -26.00 26.61
CA THR A 16 -29.93 -25.22 25.71
C THR A 16 -28.50 -25.42 26.18
N GLN A 17 -27.72 -26.20 25.42
CA GLN A 17 -26.28 -26.18 25.53
C GLN A 17 -25.85 -24.78 25.14
N ILE A 18 -25.72 -23.89 26.14
CA ILE A 18 -24.93 -22.68 26.00
C ILE A 18 -23.53 -23.19 25.69
N GLY A 19 -23.11 -23.09 24.43
CA GLY A 19 -21.77 -23.45 23.99
C GLY A 19 -20.79 -22.77 24.92
N ARG A 20 -19.91 -23.55 25.56
CA ARG A 20 -18.87 -22.96 26.41
C ARG A 20 -18.03 -22.04 25.53
N ALA A 21 -18.10 -20.74 25.77
CA ALA A 21 -17.10 -19.77 25.33
C ALA A 21 -15.71 -20.36 25.59
N ARG A 22 -14.94 -20.61 24.53
CA ARG A 22 -13.57 -21.11 24.62
C ARG A 22 -12.62 -19.99 24.30
N ALA A 23 -11.51 -19.93 25.04
CA ALA A 23 -10.38 -19.11 24.66
C ALA A 23 -9.79 -19.63 23.34
N ALA A 24 -9.29 -18.71 22.52
CA ALA A 24 -8.65 -19.05 21.25
C ALA A 24 -7.45 -18.12 21.01
N THR A 25 -6.37 -18.69 20.47
CA THR A 25 -5.21 -17.93 20.00
C THR A 25 -5.12 -18.03 18.48
N ARG A 26 -5.01 -16.89 17.81
CA ARG A 26 -4.93 -16.76 16.36
C ARG A 26 -3.82 -15.76 16.02
N ASN A 27 -2.86 -16.17 15.19
CA ASN A 27 -1.74 -15.31 14.77
C ASN A 27 -1.03 -14.61 15.95
N GLY A 28 -0.89 -15.32 17.07
CA GLY A 28 -0.26 -14.80 18.31
C GLY A 28 -1.18 -13.95 19.20
N ILE A 29 -2.41 -13.66 18.77
CA ILE A 29 -3.41 -12.88 19.52
C ILE A 29 -4.34 -13.84 20.26
N THR A 30 -4.47 -13.70 21.57
CA THR A 30 -5.31 -14.56 22.41
C THR A 30 -6.60 -13.86 22.82
N PHE A 31 -7.73 -14.52 22.65
CA PHE A 31 -9.04 -14.07 23.09
C PHE A 31 -9.56 -15.00 24.18
N ASP A 32 -10.22 -14.44 25.21
CA ASP A 32 -10.78 -15.20 26.33
C ASP A 32 -12.08 -15.91 25.91
N ARG A 33 -12.77 -15.35 24.92
CA ARG A 33 -14.07 -15.79 24.44
C ARG A 33 -14.12 -15.75 22.92
N VAL A 34 -14.69 -16.81 22.34
CA VAL A 34 -15.15 -16.84 20.95
C VAL A 34 -16.66 -16.91 20.94
N VAL A 35 -17.31 -16.10 20.10
CA VAL A 35 -18.76 -16.12 19.87
C VAL A 35 -19.08 -16.25 18.39
N ASP A 36 -20.13 -16.98 18.06
CA ASP A 36 -20.69 -17.06 16.73
C ASP A 36 -21.66 -15.88 16.49
N ALA A 37 -21.43 -15.12 15.43
CA ALA A 37 -22.23 -13.94 15.11
C ALA A 37 -23.73 -14.26 14.95
N VAL A 38 -24.08 -15.45 14.46
CA VAL A 38 -25.48 -15.84 14.23
C VAL A 38 -26.04 -16.57 15.44
N ALA A 39 -25.38 -17.64 15.90
CA ALA A 39 -25.91 -18.50 16.96
C ALA A 39 -25.90 -17.81 18.34
N ASP A 40 -24.88 -16.99 18.63
CA ASP A 40 -24.73 -16.35 19.94
C ASP A 40 -25.23 -14.90 19.94
N LEU A 41 -24.95 -14.13 18.88
CA LEU A 41 -25.34 -12.70 18.81
C LEU A 41 -26.65 -12.45 18.06
N GLY A 42 -27.15 -13.43 17.30
CA GLY A 42 -28.37 -13.31 16.52
C GLY A 42 -28.25 -12.34 15.33
N CYS A 43 -27.06 -12.13 14.78
CA CYS A 43 -26.87 -11.38 13.54
C CYS A 43 -27.63 -12.05 12.38
N ASP A 44 -28.18 -11.26 11.45
CA ASP A 44 -28.86 -11.80 10.27
C ASP A 44 -27.85 -12.07 9.15
N PRO A 45 -27.57 -13.34 8.78
CA PRO A 45 -26.63 -13.68 7.72
C PRO A 45 -27.22 -13.49 6.32
N LYS A 46 -28.46 -12.97 6.20
CA LYS A 46 -29.11 -12.65 4.93
C LYS A 46 -29.10 -11.15 4.61
N GLY A 47 -28.56 -10.32 5.50
CA GLY A 47 -28.42 -8.88 5.28
C GLY A 47 -29.72 -8.07 5.33
N ASN A 48 -30.79 -8.57 5.94
CA ASN A 48 -32.05 -7.82 6.07
C ASN A 48 -32.12 -6.96 7.35
N ALA A 49 -31.17 -7.13 8.27
CA ALA A 49 -31.12 -6.40 9.52
C ALA A 49 -29.69 -5.97 9.85
N ASP A 50 -29.56 -4.79 10.46
CA ASP A 50 -28.29 -4.26 10.95
C ASP A 50 -27.62 -5.20 11.97
N VAL A 51 -26.30 -5.34 11.85
CA VAL A 51 -25.45 -6.08 12.78
C VAL A 51 -24.64 -5.16 13.70
N SER A 52 -24.47 -3.88 13.38
CA SER A 52 -23.51 -2.98 14.03
C SER A 52 -23.67 -2.97 15.57
N SER A 53 -24.89 -2.77 16.07
CA SER A 53 -25.15 -2.71 17.52
C SER A 53 -24.85 -4.02 18.28
N LYS A 54 -25.10 -5.17 17.65
CA LYS A 54 -24.82 -6.50 18.23
C LYS A 54 -23.32 -6.77 18.27
N VAL A 55 -22.62 -6.40 17.20
CA VAL A 55 -21.16 -6.54 17.10
C VAL A 55 -20.48 -5.62 18.11
N GLU A 56 -20.89 -4.35 18.19
CA GLU A 56 -20.36 -3.38 19.16
C GLU A 56 -20.50 -3.87 20.60
N SER A 57 -21.70 -4.37 20.95
CA SER A 57 -21.97 -4.91 22.29
C SER A 57 -21.12 -6.13 22.65
N ALA A 58 -20.67 -6.90 21.65
CA ALA A 58 -19.87 -8.10 21.84
C ALA A 58 -18.36 -7.85 21.88
N LEU A 59 -17.86 -6.76 21.27
CA LEU A 59 -16.45 -6.37 21.25
C LEU A 59 -16.02 -5.74 22.58
N ASP A 60 -16.01 -6.56 23.64
CA ASP A 60 -15.69 -6.20 25.02
C ASP A 60 -14.18 -6.12 25.34
N GLY A 61 -13.32 -6.21 24.32
CA GLY A 61 -11.86 -6.22 24.48
C GLY A 61 -11.22 -7.58 24.63
N LYS A 62 -12.00 -8.66 24.72
CA LYS A 62 -11.48 -10.01 24.96
C LYS A 62 -12.15 -11.08 24.11
N THR A 63 -13.02 -10.64 23.21
CA THR A 63 -13.90 -11.49 22.42
C THR A 63 -13.49 -11.49 20.96
N LEU A 64 -13.41 -12.69 20.38
CA LEU A 64 -13.37 -12.93 18.94
C LEU A 64 -14.77 -13.26 18.45
N ILE A 65 -15.27 -12.48 17.50
CA ILE A 65 -16.55 -12.73 16.83
C ILE A 65 -16.27 -13.48 15.52
N GLU A 66 -16.81 -14.70 15.41
CA GLU A 66 -16.73 -15.52 14.22
C GLU A 66 -18.03 -15.43 13.41
N PHE A 67 -17.92 -14.99 12.16
CA PHE A 67 -19.02 -14.88 11.21
C PHE A 67 -19.09 -16.15 10.36
N PRO A 68 -20.18 -16.93 10.40
CA PRO A 68 -20.43 -17.97 9.41
C PRO A 68 -20.74 -17.38 8.03
N SER A 69 -20.69 -18.21 6.99
CA SER A 69 -21.01 -17.78 5.62
C SER A 69 -22.34 -17.02 5.57
N GLY A 70 -22.34 -15.88 4.88
CA GLY A 70 -23.50 -15.01 4.83
C GLY A 70 -23.18 -13.58 4.42
N THR A 71 -24.24 -12.80 4.27
CA THR A 71 -24.19 -11.36 4.02
C THR A 71 -24.70 -10.64 5.26
N TYR A 72 -23.89 -9.73 5.80
CA TYR A 72 -24.21 -9.01 7.04
C TYR A 72 -24.28 -7.51 6.74
N HIS A 73 -25.41 -6.89 7.07
CA HIS A 73 -25.65 -5.48 6.80
C HIS A 73 -25.21 -4.61 7.97
N TRP A 74 -24.42 -3.59 7.69
CA TRP A 74 -23.91 -2.61 8.64
C TRP A 74 -24.52 -1.25 8.36
N GLU A 75 -25.29 -0.70 9.29
CA GLU A 75 -25.89 0.63 9.16
C GLU A 75 -25.05 1.72 9.83
N GLY A 76 -24.31 1.37 10.89
CA GLY A 76 -23.61 2.35 11.74
C GLY A 76 -22.13 2.03 11.96
N PRO A 77 -21.29 3.06 12.17
CA PRO A 77 -19.90 2.88 12.56
C PRO A 77 -19.81 2.39 14.01
N ILE A 78 -18.75 1.66 14.32
CA ILE A 78 -18.39 1.28 15.69
C ILE A 78 -17.08 1.97 16.06
N SER A 79 -17.05 2.66 17.21
CA SER A 79 -15.84 3.28 17.74
C SER A 79 -15.45 2.64 19.07
N LEU A 80 -14.24 2.08 19.13
CA LEU A 80 -13.78 1.29 20.28
C LEU A 80 -12.45 1.82 20.82
N ASN A 81 -12.31 1.76 22.15
CA ASN A 81 -11.02 1.82 22.82
C ASN A 81 -10.98 0.66 23.82
N THR A 82 -10.19 -0.38 23.51
CA THR A 82 -10.33 -1.67 24.21
C THR A 82 -9.04 -2.49 24.18
N ASP A 83 -8.95 -3.59 24.93
CA ASP A 83 -7.75 -4.45 24.90
C ASP A 83 -7.58 -5.11 23.52
N ARG A 84 -8.60 -5.85 23.05
CA ARG A 84 -8.55 -6.56 21.76
C ARG A 84 -9.77 -6.35 20.91
N ILE A 85 -9.56 -6.30 19.60
CA ILE A 85 -10.62 -6.37 18.60
C ILE A 85 -10.45 -7.66 17.82
N GLY A 86 -11.52 -8.47 17.70
CA GLY A 86 -11.48 -9.74 16.97
C GLY A 86 -12.71 -9.93 16.10
N ILE A 87 -12.51 -9.87 14.78
CA ILE A 87 -13.54 -10.14 13.77
C ILE A 87 -12.97 -11.12 12.74
N ARG A 88 -13.68 -12.22 12.49
CA ARG A 88 -13.21 -13.24 11.55
C ARG A 88 -14.36 -13.93 10.83
N GLY A 89 -14.24 -14.18 9.54
CA GLY A 89 -15.08 -15.16 8.86
C GLY A 89 -14.57 -16.58 9.06
N THR A 90 -15.51 -17.53 9.18
CA THR A 90 -15.19 -18.96 9.32
C THR A 90 -15.04 -19.67 7.96
N SER A 91 -15.32 -18.96 6.88
CA SER A 91 -15.23 -19.37 5.47
C SER A 91 -14.92 -18.15 4.60
N ASP A 92 -14.58 -18.37 3.34
CA ASP A 92 -14.36 -17.29 2.36
C ASP A 92 -15.67 -16.60 1.93
N ASP A 93 -16.84 -17.16 2.25
CA ASP A 93 -18.16 -16.64 1.86
C ASP A 93 -18.79 -15.70 2.91
N VAL A 94 -18.01 -14.79 3.49
CA VAL A 94 -18.50 -13.77 4.46
C VAL A 94 -18.43 -12.39 3.82
N LEU A 95 -19.58 -11.74 3.65
CA LEU A 95 -19.69 -10.43 3.00
C LEU A 95 -20.31 -9.39 3.93
N PHE A 96 -19.65 -8.26 4.12
CA PHE A 96 -20.20 -7.09 4.81
C PHE A 96 -20.73 -6.07 3.81
N THR A 97 -21.95 -5.61 4.02
CA THR A 97 -22.64 -4.66 3.13
C THR A 97 -23.06 -3.41 3.89
N PHE A 98 -23.19 -2.30 3.17
CA PHE A 98 -23.41 -0.97 3.72
C PHE A 98 -24.52 -0.26 2.95
N PRO A 99 -25.25 0.69 3.55
CA PRO A 99 -26.26 1.46 2.84
C PRO A 99 -25.61 2.34 1.75
N GLU A 100 -26.45 2.76 0.79
CA GLU A 100 -26.09 3.75 -0.20
C GLU A 100 -25.60 5.04 0.48
N GLY A 101 -24.52 5.63 -0.03
CA GLY A 101 -23.97 6.86 0.52
C GLY A 101 -23.11 6.69 1.78
N TYR A 102 -22.93 5.47 2.29
CA TYR A 102 -22.08 5.23 3.47
C TYR A 102 -20.63 5.63 3.18
N ASN A 103 -20.08 6.57 3.96
CA ASN A 103 -18.71 7.09 3.77
C ASN A 103 -17.96 7.24 5.11
N GLU A 104 -17.98 6.21 5.95
CA GLU A 104 -17.32 6.23 7.27
C GLU A 104 -16.49 4.96 7.47
N PHE A 105 -15.59 4.95 8.48
CA PHE A 105 -14.97 3.71 8.93
C PHE A 105 -15.99 2.90 9.72
N PHE A 106 -16.34 1.71 9.26
CA PHE A 106 -17.33 0.89 9.97
C PHE A 106 -16.78 0.31 11.28
N ILE A 107 -15.46 0.16 11.37
CA ILE A 107 -14.72 0.00 12.63
C ILE A 107 -13.66 1.09 12.74
N ASN A 108 -13.71 1.82 13.84
CA ASN A 108 -12.71 2.81 14.25
C ASN A 108 -12.17 2.42 15.63
N GLY A 109 -11.08 1.64 15.64
CA GLY A 109 -10.56 1.02 16.86
C GLY A 109 -9.22 1.58 17.33
N SER A 110 -9.13 1.84 18.63
CA SER A 110 -7.88 1.89 19.39
C SER A 110 -7.78 0.65 20.28
N CYS A 111 -6.65 -0.07 20.27
CA CYS A 111 -6.52 -1.29 21.06
C CYS A 111 -5.08 -1.71 21.40
N GLU A 112 -4.92 -2.72 22.26
CA GLU A 112 -3.62 -3.41 22.40
C GLU A 112 -3.35 -4.24 21.14
N GLN A 113 -4.27 -5.12 20.74
CA GLN A 113 -4.11 -5.96 19.53
C GLN A 113 -5.41 -6.10 18.74
N ALA A 114 -5.32 -6.26 17.42
CA ALA A 114 -6.49 -6.50 16.57
C ALA A 114 -6.33 -7.68 15.61
N LEU A 115 -7.41 -8.43 15.39
CA LEU A 115 -7.51 -9.49 14.38
C LEU A 115 -8.69 -9.19 13.43
N TYR A 116 -8.42 -9.15 12.14
CA TYR A 116 -9.40 -9.10 11.05
C TYR A 116 -9.05 -10.17 10.02
N GLU A 117 -9.91 -11.16 9.79
CA GLU A 117 -9.54 -12.31 8.94
C GLU A 117 -10.71 -12.88 8.13
N ASN A 118 -10.49 -13.21 6.86
CA ASN A 118 -11.42 -13.96 5.99
C ASN A 118 -12.83 -13.36 5.86
N PHE A 119 -12.95 -12.10 5.42
CA PHE A 119 -14.24 -11.51 5.06
C PHE A 119 -14.06 -10.47 3.97
N ASP A 120 -15.11 -10.21 3.21
CA ASP A 120 -15.13 -9.20 2.17
C ASP A 120 -16.02 -8.01 2.56
N VAL A 121 -15.70 -6.85 2.00
CA VAL A 121 -16.39 -5.57 2.22
C VAL A 121 -16.96 -5.11 0.89
N ASP A 122 -18.28 -5.04 0.79
CA ASP A 122 -19.00 -4.63 -0.41
C ASP A 122 -19.24 -3.12 -0.46
N VAL A 123 -18.57 -2.45 -1.39
CA VAL A 123 -18.75 -1.02 -1.70
C VAL A 123 -19.31 -0.82 -3.11
N ARG A 124 -20.06 -1.79 -3.65
CA ARG A 124 -20.71 -1.65 -4.98
C ARG A 124 -21.91 -0.72 -4.98
N SER A 125 -22.53 -0.46 -3.82
CA SER A 125 -23.63 0.49 -3.72
C SER A 125 -23.17 1.90 -4.14
N GLU A 126 -24.09 2.69 -4.69
CA GLU A 126 -23.75 4.03 -5.16
C GLU A 126 -23.26 4.92 -4.03
N ASN A 127 -22.26 5.76 -4.32
CA ASN A 127 -21.69 6.72 -3.38
C ASN A 127 -21.23 6.11 -2.05
N THR A 128 -20.92 4.81 -2.04
CA THR A 128 -20.49 4.08 -0.86
C THR A 128 -18.98 3.89 -0.87
N ALA A 129 -18.31 4.23 0.23
CA ALA A 129 -16.92 3.92 0.50
C ALA A 129 -16.74 3.66 1.99
N THR A 130 -16.05 2.60 2.36
CA THR A 130 -15.76 2.33 3.78
C THR A 130 -14.42 1.64 3.94
N GLY A 131 -14.07 1.40 5.20
CA GLY A 131 -12.90 0.65 5.62
C GLY A 131 -12.80 0.56 7.13
N ILE A 132 -11.61 0.19 7.59
CA ILE A 132 -11.31 0.01 9.00
C ILE A 132 -10.12 0.90 9.39
N ARG A 133 -10.25 1.57 10.54
CA ARG A 133 -9.14 2.24 11.21
C ARG A 133 -8.71 1.44 12.44
N VAL A 134 -7.40 1.23 12.58
CA VAL A 134 -6.78 0.54 13.72
C VAL A 134 -5.58 1.35 14.21
N ALA A 135 -5.66 1.85 15.43
CA ALA A 135 -4.50 2.23 16.23
C ALA A 135 -4.24 1.12 17.24
N SER A 136 -3.10 0.45 17.13
CA SER A 136 -2.74 -0.65 18.02
C SER A 136 -1.47 -0.34 18.79
N GLU A 137 -1.43 -0.67 20.08
CA GLU A 137 -0.20 -0.63 20.88
C GLU A 137 0.74 -1.78 20.48
N CYS A 138 0.27 -3.03 20.58
CA CYS A 138 1.08 -4.25 20.40
C CYS A 138 0.89 -4.97 19.05
N GLY A 139 0.39 -4.27 18.03
CA GLY A 139 0.24 -4.78 16.66
C GLY A 139 -1.09 -5.46 16.34
N PHE A 140 -1.32 -5.65 15.04
CA PHE A 140 -2.54 -6.25 14.48
C PHE A 140 -2.21 -7.36 13.47
N HIS A 141 -3.19 -8.20 13.17
CA HIS A 141 -3.15 -9.15 12.07
C HIS A 141 -4.39 -9.00 11.20
N ILE A 142 -4.18 -8.68 9.93
CA ILE A 142 -5.21 -8.49 8.91
C ILE A 142 -4.90 -9.46 7.76
N GLU A 143 -5.80 -10.37 7.41
CA GLU A 143 -5.51 -11.36 6.37
C GLU A 143 -6.74 -11.82 5.57
N ASN A 144 -6.57 -12.00 4.26
CA ASN A 144 -7.58 -12.53 3.31
C ASN A 144 -8.88 -11.71 3.32
N ILE A 145 -8.80 -10.49 2.81
CA ILE A 145 -9.95 -9.57 2.74
C ILE A 145 -9.99 -8.93 1.35
N GLU A 146 -11.15 -8.91 0.70
CA GLU A 146 -11.38 -8.11 -0.51
C GLU A 146 -12.35 -6.95 -0.23
N HIS A 147 -11.98 -5.75 -0.68
CA HIS A 147 -12.92 -4.66 -0.88
C HIS A 147 -13.50 -4.74 -2.29
N ILE A 148 -14.75 -5.22 -2.39
CA ILE A 148 -15.44 -5.48 -3.65
C ILE A 148 -16.17 -4.21 -4.10
N GLY A 149 -15.90 -3.79 -5.33
CA GLY A 149 -16.58 -2.65 -5.95
C GLY A 149 -15.79 -1.36 -5.88
N ARG A 150 -16.41 -0.28 -6.37
CA ARG A 150 -15.75 1.00 -6.60
C ARG A 150 -16.14 2.03 -5.55
N GLY A 151 -15.29 2.20 -4.55
CA GLY A 151 -15.60 3.13 -3.47
C GLY A 151 -15.42 4.58 -3.91
N THR A 152 -16.54 5.27 -3.98
CA THR A 152 -16.66 6.69 -4.29
C THR A 152 -17.64 7.30 -3.30
N ALA A 153 -17.53 8.61 -3.08
CA ALA A 153 -18.48 9.33 -2.24
C ALA A 153 -18.67 10.75 -2.78
N ASN A 154 -19.87 11.29 -2.65
CA ASN A 154 -20.22 12.68 -3.00
C ASN A 154 -19.85 13.66 -1.87
N SER A 155 -18.65 13.52 -1.33
CA SER A 155 -18.05 14.31 -0.24
C SER A 155 -16.73 14.92 -0.69
N ASN A 156 -16.11 15.78 0.12
CA ASN A 156 -14.75 16.25 -0.16
C ASN A 156 -13.70 15.19 0.20
N ASP A 157 -13.97 14.36 1.20
CA ASP A 157 -13.11 13.29 1.70
C ASP A 157 -13.72 11.91 1.47
N VAL A 158 -12.92 10.95 1.02
CA VAL A 158 -13.40 9.57 0.78
C VAL A 158 -12.70 8.61 1.74
N THR A 159 -13.49 7.82 2.47
CA THR A 159 -12.98 6.88 3.46
C THR A 159 -12.03 5.85 2.84
N ARG A 160 -10.86 5.71 3.46
CA ARG A 160 -9.77 4.80 3.09
C ARG A 160 -10.15 3.35 3.37
N CYS A 161 -9.55 2.38 2.68
CA CYS A 161 -9.83 0.96 3.01
C CYS A 161 -9.22 0.59 4.36
N TRP A 162 -7.96 0.96 4.57
CA TRP A 162 -7.25 0.75 5.82
C TRP A 162 -6.55 2.02 6.29
N GLN A 163 -6.68 2.32 7.58
CA GLN A 163 -5.90 3.33 8.25
C GLN A 163 -5.24 2.73 9.49
N LEU A 164 -3.93 2.57 9.44
CA LEU A 164 -3.16 1.70 10.33
C LEU A 164 -2.13 2.50 11.14
N ARG A 165 -1.96 2.12 12.40
CA ARG A 165 -0.94 2.65 13.31
C ARG A 165 -0.53 1.56 14.28
N VAL A 166 0.78 1.41 14.49
CA VAL A 166 1.37 0.58 15.55
C VAL A 166 2.23 1.49 16.42
N ASN A 167 1.88 1.64 17.69
CA ASN A 167 2.51 2.62 18.58
C ASN A 167 3.82 2.10 19.16
N ASP A 168 3.85 0.87 19.67
CA ASP A 168 5.05 0.31 20.29
C ASP A 168 6.13 0.07 19.21
N PRO A 169 7.33 0.66 19.36
CA PRO A 169 8.43 0.49 18.41
C PRO A 169 8.90 -0.97 18.24
N ASP A 170 8.67 -1.82 19.24
CA ASP A 170 9.02 -3.25 19.21
C ASP A 170 7.88 -4.13 18.65
N ALA A 171 6.69 -3.56 18.41
CA ALA A 171 5.54 -4.29 17.90
C ALA A 171 5.47 -4.33 16.37
N THR A 172 4.74 -5.32 15.86
CA THR A 172 4.51 -5.50 14.42
C THR A 172 3.03 -5.66 14.12
N GLY A 173 2.51 -4.83 13.21
CA GLY A 173 1.23 -5.02 12.55
C GLY A 173 1.44 -5.66 11.18
N THR A 174 0.62 -6.64 10.82
CA THR A 174 0.66 -7.32 9.52
C THR A 174 -0.67 -7.16 8.80
N ILE A 175 -0.61 -6.76 7.53
CA ILE A 175 -1.71 -6.91 6.57
C ILE A 175 -1.23 -7.77 5.41
N LYS A 176 -1.96 -8.86 5.13
CA LYS A 176 -1.58 -9.87 4.14
C LYS A 176 -2.73 -10.23 3.22
N ASN A 177 -2.47 -10.39 1.93
CA ASN A 177 -3.47 -10.83 0.95
C ASN A 177 -4.75 -9.96 0.98
N PHE A 178 -4.57 -8.63 1.07
CA PHE A 178 -5.67 -7.67 0.95
C PHE A 178 -5.83 -7.26 -0.52
N VAL A 179 -7.07 -7.32 -1.03
CA VAL A 179 -7.40 -7.03 -2.43
C VAL A 179 -8.37 -5.87 -2.54
N ALA A 180 -8.08 -4.91 -3.42
CA ALA A 180 -8.98 -3.83 -3.81
C ALA A 180 -8.61 -3.37 -5.23
N LYS A 181 -9.20 -4.00 -6.25
CA LYS A 181 -8.89 -3.74 -7.68
C LYS A 181 -9.65 -2.56 -8.28
N LYS A 182 -10.62 -2.04 -7.54
CA LYS A 182 -11.50 -0.96 -7.99
C LYS A 182 -11.50 0.15 -6.95
N GLY A 183 -10.32 0.59 -6.51
CA GLY A 183 -10.15 1.44 -5.33
C GLY A 183 -11.04 2.69 -5.33
N SER A 184 -11.08 3.42 -6.44
CA SER A 184 -11.92 4.60 -6.65
C SER A 184 -12.13 4.88 -8.15
N ALA A 185 -12.35 6.13 -8.52
CA ALA A 185 -12.41 6.59 -9.91
C ALA A 185 -11.16 7.41 -10.28
N TRP A 186 -10.89 7.47 -11.58
CA TRP A 186 -9.73 8.11 -12.18
C TRP A 186 -9.71 9.58 -11.84
N ALA A 187 -8.54 10.07 -11.44
CA ALA A 187 -8.34 11.49 -11.18
C ALA A 187 -9.29 12.04 -10.08
N HIS A 188 -9.71 11.20 -9.12
CA HIS A 188 -10.44 11.65 -7.92
C HIS A 188 -9.46 11.92 -6.77
N TYR A 189 -8.51 12.85 -6.99
CA TYR A 189 -7.52 13.23 -5.98
C TYR A 189 -8.17 14.04 -4.85
N LYS A 190 -9.20 14.83 -5.17
CA LYS A 190 -9.94 15.68 -4.21
C LYS A 190 -9.02 16.52 -3.34
N GLY A 191 -8.02 17.17 -3.95
CA GLY A 191 -7.07 18.02 -3.23
C GLY A 191 -6.20 17.30 -2.19
N GLY A 192 -6.14 15.96 -2.20
CA GLY A 192 -5.42 15.16 -1.20
C GLY A 192 -6.31 14.23 -0.38
N ASP A 193 -7.63 14.43 -0.42
CA ASP A 193 -8.60 13.66 0.38
C ASP A 193 -9.33 12.56 -0.41
N GLY A 194 -8.84 12.24 -1.61
CA GLY A 194 -9.26 11.08 -2.38
C GLY A 194 -9.01 9.76 -1.64
N ARG A 195 -9.71 8.70 -2.05
CA ARG A 195 -9.65 7.38 -1.38
C ARG A 195 -8.25 6.77 -1.51
N VAL A 196 -7.74 6.28 -0.38
CA VAL A 196 -6.47 5.53 -0.28
C VAL A 196 -6.76 4.05 0.00
N GLY A 197 -5.93 3.17 -0.53
CA GLY A 197 -5.98 1.73 -0.20
C GLY A 197 -5.55 1.49 1.24
N ILE A 198 -4.26 1.55 1.51
CA ILE A 198 -3.69 1.43 2.85
C ILE A 198 -3.02 2.75 3.22
N SER A 199 -3.37 3.32 4.35
CA SER A 199 -2.69 4.49 4.92
C SER A 199 -2.08 4.17 6.27
N VAL A 200 -0.91 4.74 6.53
CA VAL A 200 -0.26 4.71 7.84
C VAL A 200 -0.26 6.12 8.40
N TYR A 201 -0.62 6.27 9.67
CA TYR A 201 -0.77 7.59 10.30
C TYR A 201 -0.02 7.64 11.64
N GLY A 202 1.28 7.90 11.62
CA GLY A 202 2.11 7.89 12.84
C GLY A 202 2.29 6.49 13.44
N GLY A 203 2.76 6.43 14.69
CA GLY A 203 3.23 5.20 15.32
C GLY A 203 4.71 4.94 15.03
N GLU A 204 5.37 4.15 15.87
CA GLU A 204 6.82 3.88 15.80
C GLU A 204 7.14 2.40 15.49
N GLY A 205 6.12 1.53 15.52
CA GLY A 205 6.29 0.10 15.28
C GLY A 205 6.54 -0.27 13.82
N THR A 206 6.57 -1.57 13.54
CA THR A 206 6.69 -2.09 12.17
C THR A 206 5.32 -2.41 11.58
N ILE A 207 5.08 -2.02 10.33
CA ILE A 207 3.92 -2.43 9.55
C ILE A 207 4.39 -3.24 8.34
N LYS A 208 3.98 -4.50 8.28
CA LYS A 208 4.21 -5.42 7.15
C LYS A 208 2.99 -5.45 6.24
N ILE A 209 3.22 -5.25 4.95
CA ILE A 209 2.21 -5.27 3.89
C ILE A 209 2.64 -6.36 2.89
N ILE A 210 1.94 -7.49 2.90
CA ILE A 210 2.40 -8.72 2.25
C ILE A 210 1.39 -9.17 1.19
N ASP A 211 1.84 -9.31 -0.06
CA ASP A 211 1.04 -9.85 -1.17
C ASP A 211 -0.32 -9.16 -1.37
N CYS A 212 -0.38 -7.84 -1.15
CA CYS A 212 -1.59 -7.05 -1.36
C CYS A 212 -1.77 -6.64 -2.82
N HIS A 213 -3.02 -6.52 -3.28
CA HIS A 213 -3.36 -6.11 -4.64
C HIS A 213 -4.25 -4.87 -4.63
N LEU A 214 -3.66 -3.70 -4.92
CA LEU A 214 -4.34 -2.40 -4.86
C LEU A 214 -4.32 -1.68 -6.20
N GLU A 215 -5.50 -1.39 -6.73
CA GLU A 215 -5.62 -0.71 -8.02
C GLU A 215 -6.64 0.42 -8.03
N GLU A 216 -6.43 1.37 -8.94
CA GLU A 216 -7.41 2.38 -9.32
C GLU A 216 -7.84 3.32 -8.20
N PHE A 217 -6.99 3.53 -7.19
CA PHE A 217 -7.27 4.49 -6.14
C PHE A 217 -7.18 5.93 -6.67
N GLY A 218 -8.12 6.77 -6.23
CA GLY A 218 -8.15 8.21 -6.54
C GLY A 218 -7.00 8.97 -5.89
N ASN A 219 -6.30 8.31 -4.96
CA ASN A 219 -5.11 8.76 -4.28
C ASN A 219 -4.00 7.68 -4.38
N ASN A 220 -3.25 7.38 -3.32
CA ASN A 220 -2.26 6.29 -3.33
C ASN A 220 -2.89 4.90 -3.16
N GLY A 221 -2.20 3.89 -3.68
CA GLY A 221 -2.40 2.49 -3.24
C GLY A 221 -1.96 2.35 -1.78
N ILE A 222 -0.69 2.64 -1.50
CA ILE A 222 -0.14 2.77 -0.14
C ILE A 222 0.30 4.21 0.12
N TYR A 223 -0.21 4.81 1.19
CA TYR A 223 0.22 6.10 1.73
C TYR A 223 0.85 5.94 3.12
N ALA A 224 2.17 5.80 3.16
CA ALA A 224 2.96 5.67 4.39
C ALA A 224 4.17 6.61 4.40
N SER A 225 4.01 7.82 3.85
CA SER A 225 5.03 8.87 3.89
C SER A 225 5.21 9.44 5.28
N ARG A 226 6.43 9.92 5.59
CA ARG A 226 6.73 10.68 6.81
C ARG A 226 6.30 9.92 8.07
N SER A 227 6.37 8.60 8.01
CA SER A 227 5.99 7.72 9.12
C SER A 227 7.23 7.44 9.96
N LEU A 228 7.09 7.46 11.28
CA LEU A 228 8.13 6.92 12.19
C LEU A 228 8.12 5.39 12.20
N SER A 229 7.05 4.78 11.69
CA SER A 229 6.94 3.32 11.58
C SER A 229 7.84 2.79 10.47
N SER A 230 8.45 1.62 10.70
CA SER A 230 9.10 0.85 9.64
C SER A 230 8.05 0.22 8.71
N ILE A 231 8.11 0.53 7.42
CA ILE A 231 7.13 0.06 6.43
C ILE A 231 7.76 -1.01 5.54
N GLN A 232 7.30 -2.25 5.66
CA GLN A 232 7.87 -3.40 4.96
C GLN A 232 6.85 -3.94 3.95
N ILE A 233 7.06 -3.64 2.67
CA ILE A 233 6.23 -4.11 1.57
C ILE A 233 6.90 -5.33 0.93
N GLU A 234 6.21 -6.48 0.96
CA GLU A 234 6.70 -7.76 0.45
C GLU A 234 5.70 -8.29 -0.60
N GLY A 235 6.11 -8.31 -1.86
CA GLY A 235 5.26 -8.74 -2.96
C GLY A 235 4.16 -7.75 -3.33
N GLY A 236 3.10 -8.28 -3.96
CA GLY A 236 1.89 -7.53 -4.29
C GLY A 236 1.90 -6.80 -5.64
N THR A 237 0.73 -6.27 -6.00
CA THR A 237 0.49 -5.52 -7.24
C THR A 237 -0.15 -4.18 -6.94
N TYR A 238 0.44 -3.10 -7.44
CA TYR A 238 -0.02 -1.74 -7.21
C TYR A 238 -0.20 -1.02 -8.55
N ARG A 239 -1.44 -0.87 -9.03
CA ARG A 239 -1.70 -0.46 -10.42
C ARG A 239 -2.62 0.76 -10.53
N ASN A 240 -2.28 1.71 -11.40
CA ASN A 240 -3.16 2.84 -11.76
C ASN A 240 -3.69 3.65 -10.56
N ASN A 241 -2.85 3.85 -9.56
CA ASN A 241 -3.17 4.67 -8.40
C ASN A 241 -2.73 6.12 -8.66
N ASN A 242 -3.66 7.08 -8.54
CA ASN A 242 -3.56 8.44 -9.07
C ASN A 242 -2.30 9.21 -8.61
N VAL A 243 -1.88 9.04 -7.36
CA VAL A 243 -0.72 9.75 -6.80
C VAL A 243 0.53 8.90 -6.84
N SER A 244 0.46 7.69 -6.27
CA SER A 244 1.47 6.67 -6.46
C SER A 244 0.94 5.28 -6.16
N GLY A 245 1.56 4.24 -6.74
CA GLY A 245 1.35 2.87 -6.31
C GLY A 245 1.73 2.70 -4.84
N ILE A 246 2.97 3.09 -4.50
CA ILE A 246 3.51 3.02 -3.14
C ILE A 246 4.12 4.36 -2.76
N ARG A 247 3.90 4.79 -1.52
CA ARG A 247 4.62 5.91 -0.92
C ARG A 247 5.07 5.52 0.48
N PHE A 248 6.37 5.59 0.74
CA PHE A 248 6.98 5.15 1.99
C PHE A 248 8.28 5.89 2.26
N SER A 249 8.86 5.74 3.46
CA SER A 249 10.15 6.35 3.79
C SER A 249 10.80 5.73 5.02
N GLY A 250 12.05 6.12 5.29
CA GLY A 250 12.71 5.79 6.55
C GLY A 250 13.62 4.55 6.53
N GLU A 251 14.47 4.47 7.54
CA GLU A 251 15.22 3.28 7.92
C GLU A 251 14.25 2.17 8.35
N GLY A 252 14.64 0.91 8.14
CA GLY A 252 13.78 -0.24 8.39
C GLY A 252 12.70 -0.47 7.34
N SER A 253 12.42 0.52 6.49
CA SER A 253 11.40 0.45 5.45
C SER A 253 11.94 -0.02 4.09
N TYR A 254 11.16 -0.86 3.39
CA TYR A 254 11.53 -1.39 2.08
C TYR A 254 10.34 -1.79 1.21
N VAL A 255 10.59 -1.85 -0.10
CA VAL A 255 9.78 -2.59 -1.08
C VAL A 255 10.60 -3.76 -1.61
N ASP A 256 10.07 -4.97 -1.56
CA ASP A 256 10.73 -6.20 -1.98
C ASP A 256 9.76 -7.08 -2.78
N GLY A 257 10.03 -7.36 -4.05
CA GLY A 257 9.23 -8.32 -4.83
C GLY A 257 7.93 -7.78 -5.43
N ALA A 258 7.69 -6.47 -5.39
CA ALA A 258 6.42 -5.89 -5.83
C ALA A 258 6.37 -5.63 -7.35
N THR A 259 5.17 -5.66 -7.92
CA THR A 259 4.89 -5.13 -9.27
C THR A 259 4.10 -3.82 -9.16
N VAL A 260 4.65 -2.73 -9.67
CA VAL A 260 4.03 -1.41 -9.63
C VAL A 260 3.81 -0.90 -11.05
N GLU A 261 2.58 -0.55 -11.39
CA GLU A 261 2.20 -0.22 -12.76
C GLU A 261 1.40 1.08 -12.87
N VAL A 262 1.70 1.87 -13.88
CA VAL A 262 0.83 2.89 -14.44
C VAL A 262 0.61 2.51 -15.89
N ASP A 263 -0.57 1.98 -16.20
CA ASP A 263 -0.98 1.49 -17.50
C ASP A 263 -2.47 1.80 -17.71
N PRO A 264 -2.79 2.93 -18.36
CA PRO A 264 -4.17 3.32 -18.63
C PRO A 264 -4.97 2.26 -19.40
N SER A 265 -4.32 1.39 -20.19
CA SER A 265 -5.01 0.30 -20.92
C SER A 265 -5.57 -0.79 -20.00
N LYS A 266 -5.04 -0.90 -18.77
CA LYS A 266 -5.50 -1.80 -17.72
C LYS A 266 -6.44 -1.14 -16.72
N TYR A 267 -6.80 0.13 -16.93
CA TYR A 267 -7.78 0.82 -16.09
C TYR A 267 -9.21 0.47 -16.54
N SER A 268 -10.04 0.07 -15.58
CA SER A 268 -11.40 -0.44 -15.78
C SER A 268 -12.49 0.52 -15.31
N GLY A 269 -12.12 1.60 -14.62
CA GLY A 269 -13.05 2.56 -14.05
C GLY A 269 -13.48 3.66 -15.03
N PRO A 270 -14.33 4.59 -14.56
CA PRO A 270 -14.73 5.75 -15.36
C PRO A 270 -13.64 6.83 -15.33
N HIS A 271 -13.55 7.60 -16.42
CA HIS A 271 -12.74 8.81 -16.58
C HIS A 271 -13.66 10.03 -16.48
N THR A 272 -13.81 10.61 -15.28
CA THR A 272 -14.81 11.67 -15.03
C THR A 272 -14.24 12.99 -14.55
N ARG A 273 -12.95 13.04 -14.18
CA ARG A 273 -12.33 14.21 -13.57
C ARG A 273 -10.88 14.41 -14.00
N GLU A 274 -10.56 14.28 -15.29
CA GLU A 274 -9.19 14.40 -15.81
C GLU A 274 -8.42 15.62 -15.27
N ASP A 275 -9.10 16.76 -15.08
CA ASP A 275 -8.51 17.99 -14.55
C ASP A 275 -8.10 17.92 -13.05
N ASP A 276 -8.63 16.96 -12.29
CA ASP A 276 -8.25 16.65 -10.89
C ASP A 276 -7.25 15.47 -10.84
N SER A 277 -6.66 15.13 -11.98
CA SER A 277 -5.56 14.18 -12.02
C SER A 277 -4.33 14.83 -11.39
N PHE A 278 -3.61 14.06 -10.58
CA PHE A 278 -2.40 14.59 -9.95
C PHE A 278 -1.20 14.30 -10.84
N LYS A 279 -0.46 13.24 -10.52
CA LYS A 279 0.68 12.72 -11.28
C LYS A 279 0.88 11.28 -10.82
N MET A 280 0.42 10.32 -11.62
CA MET A 280 0.58 8.90 -11.33
C MET A 280 2.05 8.53 -11.37
N ARG A 281 2.56 8.05 -10.24
CA ARG A 281 3.94 7.60 -10.07
C ARG A 281 3.96 6.13 -9.66
N GLY A 282 5.09 5.47 -9.87
CA GLY A 282 5.28 4.13 -9.33
C GLY A 282 5.46 4.18 -7.81
N ILE A 283 6.69 4.46 -7.38
CA ILE A 283 7.10 4.47 -5.98
C ILE A 283 7.62 5.85 -5.60
N VAL A 284 7.14 6.39 -4.48
CA VAL A 284 7.57 7.68 -3.93
C VAL A 284 8.25 7.48 -2.58
N VAL A 285 9.45 8.04 -2.43
CA VAL A 285 10.18 8.13 -1.16
C VAL A 285 10.05 9.54 -0.61
N GLU A 286 9.44 9.66 0.57
CA GLU A 286 9.12 10.95 1.19
C GLU A 286 9.25 10.88 2.72
N GLN A 287 10.40 11.34 3.23
CA GLN A 287 10.68 11.43 4.67
C GLN A 287 10.13 12.72 5.27
N SER A 288 9.98 12.69 6.59
CA SER A 288 9.52 13.82 7.37
C SER A 288 10.62 14.89 7.47
N PRO A 289 10.38 16.14 7.05
CA PRO A 289 11.40 17.18 7.07
C PRO A 289 11.81 17.60 8.51
N ASP A 290 12.99 18.19 8.62
CA ASP A 290 13.65 18.52 9.90
C ASP A 290 12.82 19.45 10.82
N ASP A 291 11.96 20.29 10.23
CA ASP A 291 11.17 21.33 10.89
C ASP A 291 9.83 20.86 11.46
N ILE A 292 9.32 19.68 11.04
CA ILE A 292 8.04 19.16 11.54
C ILE A 292 8.19 18.21 12.75
N GLY A 293 9.41 18.05 13.26
CA GLY A 293 9.70 17.41 14.56
C GLY A 293 9.47 15.89 14.63
N GLN A 294 8.93 15.29 13.56
CA GLN A 294 8.87 13.84 13.37
C GLN A 294 10.09 13.46 12.54
N ARG A 295 11.03 12.68 13.07
CA ARG A 295 12.24 12.28 12.34
C ARG A 295 12.23 10.78 12.13
N ASP A 296 12.13 10.34 10.88
CA ASP A 296 12.47 9.00 10.47
C ASP A 296 13.91 8.96 9.91
N ASP A 297 14.71 7.99 10.35
CA ASP A 297 16.13 7.91 9.94
C ASP A 297 16.27 7.58 8.45
N ALA A 298 17.38 7.98 7.82
CA ALA A 298 17.59 7.74 6.39
C ALA A 298 17.90 6.27 6.10
N GLY A 299 17.15 5.61 5.22
CA GLY A 299 17.51 4.23 4.87
C GLY A 299 16.55 3.43 4.01
N ALA A 300 15.73 4.09 3.18
CA ALA A 300 14.74 3.41 2.35
C ALA A 300 15.40 2.47 1.32
N LYS A 301 14.75 1.33 1.05
CA LYS A 301 15.26 0.31 0.12
C LYS A 301 14.19 -0.15 -0.87
N ILE A 302 14.60 -0.42 -2.10
CA ILE A 302 13.78 -1.10 -3.12
C ILE A 302 14.61 -2.25 -3.67
N ARG A 303 14.04 -3.46 -3.77
CA ARG A 303 14.75 -4.60 -4.36
C ARG A 303 13.79 -5.59 -5.01
N ASN A 304 14.29 -6.39 -5.96
CA ASN A 304 13.50 -7.42 -6.64
C ASN A 304 12.16 -6.88 -7.20
N THR A 305 12.11 -5.61 -7.62
CA THR A 305 10.85 -4.90 -7.90
C THR A 305 10.75 -4.54 -9.37
N ASP A 306 9.56 -4.72 -9.93
CA ASP A 306 9.23 -4.33 -11.30
C ASP A 306 8.36 -3.08 -11.28
N VAL A 307 8.79 -2.04 -12.00
CA VAL A 307 8.02 -0.80 -12.16
C VAL A 307 7.78 -0.51 -13.64
N ILE A 308 6.50 -0.46 -14.05
CA ILE A 308 6.10 -0.25 -15.44
C ILE A 308 5.29 1.02 -15.53
N ILE A 309 5.79 2.01 -16.26
CA ILE A 309 5.08 3.26 -16.57
C ILE A 309 4.88 3.33 -18.07
N GLN A 310 3.65 3.05 -18.50
CA GLN A 310 3.19 3.30 -19.86
C GLN A 310 2.87 4.78 -20.06
N ASP A 311 2.79 5.18 -21.33
CA ASP A 311 2.34 6.52 -21.71
C ASP A 311 0.98 6.82 -21.05
N ASN A 312 0.91 7.94 -20.33
CA ASN A 312 -0.27 8.36 -19.59
C ASN A 312 -0.32 9.89 -19.40
N PRO A 313 -1.52 10.48 -19.25
CA PRO A 313 -1.71 11.93 -19.34
C PRO A 313 -1.09 12.74 -18.18
N THR A 314 -0.69 12.09 -17.09
CA THR A 314 -0.25 12.79 -15.86
C THR A 314 1.27 12.88 -15.70
N MET A 315 2.02 12.11 -16.51
CA MET A 315 3.49 12.18 -16.65
C MET A 315 4.27 12.16 -15.31
N GLY A 316 4.06 11.13 -14.47
CA GLY A 316 4.90 10.90 -13.29
C GLY A 316 6.12 10.01 -13.54
N SER A 317 7.07 10.02 -12.61
CA SER A 317 8.24 9.12 -12.62
C SER A 317 7.88 7.71 -12.14
N ALA A 318 8.68 6.72 -12.56
CA ALA A 318 8.61 5.38 -11.99
C ALA A 318 9.04 5.40 -10.52
N ILE A 319 10.17 6.06 -10.23
CA ILE A 319 10.66 6.28 -8.86
C ILE A 319 10.82 7.79 -8.64
N SER A 320 10.26 8.32 -7.56
CA SER A 320 10.50 9.69 -7.12
C SER A 320 11.02 9.72 -5.70
N MET A 321 12.11 10.43 -5.46
CA MET A 321 12.54 10.84 -4.13
C MET A 321 12.25 12.33 -4.00
N TRP A 322 11.20 12.66 -3.25
CA TRP A 322 10.77 14.04 -3.06
C TRP A 322 11.73 14.80 -2.15
N THR A 323 11.55 16.12 -2.04
CA THR A 323 12.40 17.01 -1.22
C THR A 323 12.70 16.47 0.18
N GLY A 324 11.73 15.83 0.84
CA GLY A 324 11.92 15.20 2.15
C GLY A 324 12.76 13.91 2.11
N GLY A 325 12.64 13.09 1.07
CA GLY A 325 13.37 11.82 0.96
C GLY A 325 14.89 12.02 1.02
N ARG A 326 15.59 11.35 1.95
CA ARG A 326 17.04 11.47 2.13
C ARG A 326 17.78 10.44 1.28
N THR A 327 17.75 9.16 1.66
CA THR A 327 18.53 8.12 0.97
C THR A 327 17.66 7.01 0.41
N LEU A 328 18.09 6.46 -0.73
CA LEU A 328 17.47 5.28 -1.35
C LEU A 328 18.55 4.34 -1.88
N SER A 329 18.49 3.07 -1.45
CA SER A 329 19.21 1.98 -2.10
C SER A 329 18.24 1.17 -2.97
N MET A 330 18.58 0.96 -4.24
CA MET A 330 17.81 0.13 -5.16
C MET A 330 18.67 -1.00 -5.71
N SER A 331 18.19 -2.24 -5.69
CA SER A 331 18.91 -3.35 -6.33
C SER A 331 18.02 -4.34 -7.07
N ASP A 332 18.59 -5.08 -8.02
CA ASP A 332 17.96 -6.24 -8.65
C ASP A 332 16.53 -5.96 -9.17
N SER A 333 16.33 -4.81 -9.80
CA SER A 333 15.01 -4.27 -10.14
C SER A 333 14.95 -3.77 -11.57
N GLN A 334 13.77 -3.83 -12.17
CA GLN A 334 13.52 -3.41 -13.55
C GLN A 334 12.53 -2.25 -13.62
N ILE A 335 12.81 -1.30 -14.51
CA ILE A 335 11.92 -0.21 -14.88
C ILE A 335 11.64 -0.27 -16.38
N VAL A 336 10.37 -0.28 -16.76
CA VAL A 336 9.91 0.02 -18.12
C VAL A 336 9.27 1.41 -18.09
N TYR A 337 9.77 2.34 -18.90
CA TYR A 337 9.34 3.73 -18.87
C TYR A 337 9.11 4.31 -20.26
N ASN A 338 7.86 4.69 -20.52
CA ASN A 338 7.38 5.12 -21.85
C ASN A 338 6.72 6.52 -21.84
N ASN A 339 6.78 7.26 -20.72
CA ASN A 339 6.28 8.64 -20.63
C ASN A 339 7.31 9.65 -21.14
N ASP A 340 6.91 10.49 -22.08
CA ASP A 340 7.78 11.53 -22.64
C ASP A 340 8.06 12.67 -21.66
N GLY A 341 9.23 13.30 -21.80
CA GLY A 341 9.57 14.58 -21.15
C GLY A 341 9.85 14.51 -19.65
N THR A 342 9.51 13.41 -18.97
CA THR A 342 9.75 13.23 -17.53
C THR A 342 10.77 12.13 -17.23
N PRO A 343 11.52 12.26 -16.12
CA PRO A 343 12.48 11.24 -15.69
C PRO A 343 11.80 9.95 -15.23
N ALA A 344 12.42 8.81 -15.57
CA ALA A 344 12.03 7.51 -15.02
C ALA A 344 12.37 7.45 -13.53
N ILE A 345 13.54 7.94 -13.13
CA ILE A 345 13.92 8.14 -11.73
C ILE A 345 14.22 9.61 -11.49
N TYR A 346 13.51 10.23 -10.55
CA TYR A 346 13.75 11.61 -10.14
C TYR A 346 14.17 11.71 -8.69
N ARG A 347 15.39 12.19 -8.45
CA ARG A 347 15.85 12.63 -7.14
C ARG A 347 15.80 14.16 -7.10
N GLU A 348 14.78 14.68 -6.41
CA GLU A 348 14.53 16.12 -6.30
C GLU A 348 15.59 16.82 -5.44
N GLY A 349 15.93 18.03 -5.85
CA GLY A 349 16.87 18.91 -5.15
C GLY A 349 16.31 19.48 -3.84
N LYS A 350 17.00 20.48 -3.29
CA LYS A 350 16.59 21.18 -2.06
C LYS A 350 15.75 22.41 -2.39
N THR A 351 14.73 22.26 -3.22
CA THR A 351 13.70 23.30 -3.37
C THR A 351 12.52 22.99 -2.46
N SER A 352 12.10 23.96 -1.64
CA SER A 352 10.91 23.86 -0.79
C SER A 352 9.68 23.53 -1.64
N GLN A 353 9.16 22.31 -1.52
CA GLN A 353 7.81 22.00 -2.01
C GLN A 353 6.82 22.54 -0.98
N SER A 354 6.19 23.69 -1.27
CA SER A 354 5.32 24.40 -0.31
C SER A 354 6.06 24.61 1.04
N ASP A 355 5.38 24.98 2.12
CA ASP A 355 5.98 25.38 3.41
C ASP A 355 6.83 24.31 4.15
N ASN A 356 7.23 23.21 3.49
CA ASN A 356 8.02 22.14 4.06
C ASN A 356 9.53 22.39 3.86
N SER A 357 10.31 22.33 4.95
CA SER A 357 11.77 22.41 4.86
C SER A 357 12.39 21.21 4.12
N THR A 358 13.64 21.37 3.71
CA THR A 358 14.43 20.30 3.09
C THR A 358 15.09 19.46 4.18
N ASP A 359 15.09 18.14 4.06
CA ASP A 359 15.78 17.27 5.02
C ASP A 359 17.31 17.31 4.85
N SER A 360 18.02 17.25 5.98
CA SER A 360 19.47 17.18 6.11
C SER A 360 20.13 16.03 5.34
N ASP A 361 21.40 16.24 4.98
CA ASP A 361 22.25 15.19 4.43
C ASP A 361 22.37 13.99 5.40
N PRO A 362 22.61 12.76 4.91
CA PRO A 362 22.93 12.38 3.53
C PRO A 362 21.71 12.30 2.61
N ARG A 363 21.87 12.63 1.32
CA ARG A 363 20.78 12.68 0.33
C ARG A 363 20.94 11.76 -0.89
N TRP A 364 21.87 10.82 -0.85
CA TRP A 364 22.31 10.02 -2.00
C TRP A 364 21.22 9.09 -2.56
N LEU A 365 21.33 8.82 -3.87
CA LEU A 365 20.71 7.67 -4.53
C LEU A 365 21.78 6.62 -4.82
N ARG A 366 21.53 5.34 -4.48
CA ARG A 366 22.44 4.25 -4.82
C ARG A 366 21.71 3.13 -5.52
N MET A 367 22.27 2.68 -6.63
CA MET A 367 21.71 1.60 -7.43
C MET A 367 22.75 0.52 -7.69
N ASP A 368 22.34 -0.74 -7.60
CA ASP A 368 23.14 -1.90 -7.96
C ASP A 368 22.30 -2.89 -8.79
N THR A 369 22.71 -3.21 -10.01
CA THR A 369 21.98 -4.17 -10.85
C THR A 369 20.53 -3.73 -11.12
N VAL A 370 20.39 -2.48 -11.61
CA VAL A 370 19.10 -1.89 -12.01
C VAL A 370 19.03 -1.76 -13.53
N GLN A 371 17.93 -2.22 -14.12
CA GLN A 371 17.65 -2.09 -15.54
C GLN A 371 16.55 -1.06 -15.80
N ILE A 372 16.80 -0.13 -16.72
CA ILE A 372 15.79 0.84 -17.19
C ILE A 372 15.67 0.72 -18.71
N THR A 373 14.49 0.36 -19.19
CA THR A 373 14.17 0.17 -20.61
C THR A 373 12.94 0.97 -21.02
N GLY A 374 12.75 1.25 -22.30
CA GLY A 374 11.50 1.82 -22.80
C GLY A 374 11.68 2.80 -23.96
N SER A 375 10.60 3.49 -24.29
CA SER A 375 10.49 4.31 -25.49
C SER A 375 10.32 5.80 -25.22
N ALA A 376 10.49 6.27 -23.98
CA ALA A 376 10.28 7.67 -23.64
C ALA A 376 11.23 8.58 -24.43
N ALA A 377 10.68 9.62 -25.02
CA ALA A 377 11.39 10.69 -25.71
C ALA A 377 11.56 11.92 -24.81
N LYS A 378 12.57 12.73 -25.08
CA LYS A 378 12.88 13.99 -24.38
C LYS A 378 13.19 13.83 -22.90
N GLY A 379 13.90 14.82 -22.36
CA GLY A 379 14.29 14.88 -20.95
C GLY A 379 15.26 13.75 -20.55
N PRO A 380 15.66 13.70 -19.27
CA PRO A 380 16.56 12.67 -18.76
C PRO A 380 15.84 11.37 -18.44
N THR A 381 16.55 10.24 -18.52
CA THR A 381 16.09 8.96 -17.97
C THR A 381 16.21 8.95 -16.46
N ILE A 382 17.33 9.47 -15.93
CA ILE A 382 17.56 9.67 -14.51
C ILE A 382 17.98 11.12 -14.29
N LEU A 383 17.27 11.85 -13.42
CA LEU A 383 17.64 13.18 -12.96
C LEU A 383 17.98 13.11 -11.47
N VAL A 384 19.17 13.59 -11.12
CA VAL A 384 19.66 13.64 -9.75
C VAL A 384 20.09 15.06 -9.42
N GLU A 385 19.43 15.66 -8.44
CA GLU A 385 19.70 17.03 -7.99
C GLU A 385 20.16 17.03 -6.53
N GLU A 386 21.23 17.78 -6.23
CA GLU A 386 21.71 18.06 -4.86
C GLU A 386 21.86 16.81 -3.96
N ALA A 387 22.37 15.73 -4.54
CA ALA A 387 22.49 14.43 -3.89
C ALA A 387 23.92 13.87 -4.00
N ASP A 388 24.81 14.46 -3.20
CA ASP A 388 26.21 14.06 -3.09
C ASP A 388 26.36 12.58 -2.74
N ASN A 389 27.47 11.97 -3.18
CA ASN A 389 27.81 10.58 -2.91
C ASN A 389 26.83 9.56 -3.53
N THR A 390 26.11 9.95 -4.57
CA THR A 390 25.28 9.08 -5.42
C THR A 390 26.14 8.07 -6.19
N ARG A 391 25.70 6.81 -6.26
CA ARG A 391 26.50 5.73 -6.90
C ARG A 391 25.63 4.75 -7.67
N PHE A 392 25.95 4.51 -8.94
CA PHE A 392 25.31 3.45 -9.73
C PHE A 392 26.34 2.41 -10.13
N THR A 393 26.04 1.14 -9.86
CA THR A 393 26.89 -0.01 -10.18
C THR A 393 26.10 -1.04 -10.97
N ASN A 394 26.70 -1.60 -12.02
CA ASN A 394 26.10 -2.69 -12.79
C ASN A 394 24.71 -2.35 -13.37
N CYS A 395 24.46 -1.08 -13.74
CA CYS A 395 23.17 -0.65 -14.27
C CYS A 395 23.14 -0.70 -15.80
N TYR A 396 21.97 -1.05 -16.36
CA TYR A 396 21.71 -1.01 -17.80
C TYR A 396 20.59 -0.02 -18.09
N ILE A 397 20.85 0.97 -18.93
CA ILE A 397 19.88 1.98 -19.34
C ILE A 397 19.76 1.92 -20.86
N GLU A 398 18.57 1.66 -21.37
CA GLU A 398 18.24 1.69 -22.80
C GLU A 398 16.92 2.42 -23.02
N GLN A 399 16.97 3.57 -23.67
CA GLN A 399 15.78 4.33 -24.00
C GLN A 399 15.83 4.79 -25.46
N THR A 400 14.82 4.38 -26.23
CA THR A 400 14.84 4.51 -27.69
C THR A 400 14.13 5.76 -28.21
N GLY A 401 13.42 6.49 -27.35
CA GLY A 401 12.71 7.71 -27.75
C GLY A 401 13.67 8.81 -28.19
N SER A 402 13.21 9.71 -29.06
CA SER A 402 14.03 10.78 -29.64
C SER A 402 14.46 11.81 -28.59
N ASP A 403 15.69 12.31 -28.69
CA ASP A 403 16.23 13.35 -27.80
C ASP A 403 16.16 13.00 -26.30
N ARG A 404 16.21 11.70 -25.99
CA ARG A 404 16.18 11.21 -24.62
C ARG A 404 17.59 11.25 -24.05
N GLN A 405 17.80 11.96 -22.96
CA GLN A 405 19.08 11.95 -22.24
C GLN A 405 19.16 10.73 -21.31
N GLY A 406 20.36 10.30 -20.99
CA GLY A 406 20.61 9.20 -20.06
C GLY A 406 20.50 9.69 -18.63
N ILE A 407 21.63 10.05 -18.04
CA ILE A 407 21.74 10.47 -16.64
C ILE A 407 22.16 11.93 -16.57
N VAL A 408 21.42 12.75 -15.82
CA VAL A 408 21.78 14.15 -15.54
C VAL A 408 22.02 14.29 -14.04
N PHE A 409 23.22 14.77 -13.69
CA PHE A 409 23.57 15.17 -12.33
C PHE A 409 23.62 16.70 -12.25
N SER A 410 22.85 17.28 -11.35
CA SER A 410 22.83 18.73 -11.09
C SER A 410 23.21 19.02 -9.64
N ASN A 411 24.24 19.85 -9.45
CA ASN A 411 24.79 20.22 -8.14
C ASN A 411 25.13 19.02 -7.24
N CYS A 412 25.72 17.96 -7.82
CA CYS A 412 26.09 16.73 -7.11
C CYS A 412 27.61 16.55 -7.06
N GLN A 413 28.16 16.26 -5.88
CA GLN A 413 29.58 15.99 -5.67
C GLN A 413 29.85 14.50 -5.40
N ASN A 414 31.03 14.04 -5.80
CA ASN A 414 31.51 12.68 -5.52
C ASN A 414 30.58 11.57 -6.04
N VAL A 415 30.02 11.74 -7.25
CA VAL A 415 29.21 10.68 -7.86
C VAL A 415 30.09 9.59 -8.48
N LEU A 416 29.61 8.35 -8.49
CA LEU A 416 30.34 7.21 -9.07
C LEU A 416 29.42 6.41 -10.00
N LEU A 417 29.81 6.26 -11.26
CA LEU A 417 29.23 5.29 -12.17
C LEU A 417 30.24 4.18 -12.44
N ARG A 418 29.83 2.93 -12.22
CA ARG A 418 30.71 1.77 -12.38
C ARG A 418 30.02 0.61 -13.10
N LYS A 419 30.64 0.09 -14.17
CA LYS A 419 30.09 -1.04 -14.94
C LYS A 419 28.66 -0.75 -15.47
N CYS A 420 28.43 0.45 -15.99
CA CYS A 420 27.11 0.84 -16.49
C CYS A 420 27.09 0.87 -18.02
N VAL A 421 25.96 0.46 -18.61
CA VAL A 421 25.67 0.64 -20.05
C VAL A 421 24.57 1.68 -20.19
N ILE A 422 24.78 2.68 -21.05
CA ILE A 422 23.81 3.76 -21.29
C ILE A 422 23.64 3.93 -22.79
N ASN A 423 22.50 3.46 -23.29
CA ASN A 423 22.08 3.51 -24.69
C ASN A 423 20.87 4.43 -24.82
N VAL A 424 21.10 5.67 -25.27
CA VAL A 424 20.06 6.67 -25.43
C VAL A 424 20.31 7.49 -26.69
N SER A 425 19.27 8.14 -27.22
CA SER A 425 19.37 8.94 -28.44
C SER A 425 20.02 10.32 -28.23
N GLY A 426 19.96 10.87 -27.01
CA GLY A 426 20.49 12.18 -26.64
C GLY A 426 21.89 12.13 -26.02
N GLU A 427 22.14 13.00 -25.04
CA GLU A 427 23.36 12.98 -24.23
C GLU A 427 23.27 11.87 -23.17
N ALA A 428 24.24 10.95 -23.16
CA ALA A 428 24.21 9.80 -22.27
C ALA A 428 24.44 10.18 -20.79
N ILE A 429 25.35 11.12 -20.52
CA ILE A 429 25.70 11.54 -19.16
C ILE A 429 26.00 13.04 -19.20
N SER A 430 25.33 13.83 -18.35
CA SER A 430 25.59 15.25 -18.15
C SER A 430 25.96 15.54 -16.70
N PHE A 431 26.94 16.44 -16.52
CA PHE A 431 27.38 16.96 -15.22
C PHE A 431 27.17 18.47 -15.19
N GLU A 432 26.15 18.92 -14.48
CA GLU A 432 25.82 20.34 -14.29
C GLU A 432 26.26 20.76 -12.90
N SER A 433 27.30 21.60 -12.80
CA SER A 433 27.89 22.00 -11.50
C SER A 433 28.22 20.79 -10.60
N SER A 434 28.59 19.67 -11.22
CA SER A 434 28.70 18.36 -10.57
C SER A 434 30.08 17.74 -10.80
N SER A 435 30.51 16.84 -9.91
CA SER A 435 31.77 16.11 -10.01
C SER A 435 31.58 14.61 -9.76
N GLY A 436 32.32 13.78 -10.49
CA GLY A 436 32.25 12.34 -10.34
C GLY A 436 33.25 11.54 -11.16
N GLU A 437 33.22 10.23 -10.96
CA GLU A 437 34.12 9.27 -11.58
C GLU A 437 33.34 8.23 -12.39
N LEU A 438 33.84 7.92 -13.60
CA LEU A 438 33.29 6.90 -14.48
C LEU A 438 34.28 5.73 -14.58
N LYS A 439 33.85 4.51 -14.21
CA LYS A 439 34.68 3.29 -14.26
C LYS A 439 34.00 2.20 -15.07
N ASN A 440 34.57 1.85 -16.23
CA ASN A 440 33.98 0.86 -17.14
C ASN A 440 32.52 1.23 -17.48
N VAL A 441 32.32 2.44 -18.00
CA VAL A 441 31.01 2.93 -18.44
C VAL A 441 31.00 2.89 -19.96
N TRP A 442 29.99 2.25 -20.54
CA TRP A 442 29.81 2.12 -21.98
C TRP A 442 28.63 2.98 -22.42
N VAL A 443 28.90 3.95 -23.29
CA VAL A 443 27.89 4.81 -23.92
C VAL A 443 27.85 4.50 -25.40
N SER A 444 26.70 4.07 -25.92
CA SER A 444 26.57 3.79 -27.34
C SER A 444 26.13 5.03 -28.11
N ARG A 445 27.05 5.62 -28.87
CA ARG A 445 26.74 6.24 -30.17
C ARG A 445 27.21 5.38 -31.35
N SER A 446 27.73 4.20 -31.06
CA SER A 446 28.29 3.25 -32.03
C SER A 446 28.13 1.82 -31.49
N SER A 447 27.86 0.89 -32.40
CA SER A 447 27.63 -0.55 -32.22
C SER A 447 28.04 -1.15 -30.86
N SER A 448 27.04 -1.58 -30.09
CA SER A 448 27.15 -2.26 -28.79
C SER A 448 28.06 -3.49 -28.83
N PRO A 449 28.83 -3.79 -27.77
CA PRO A 449 29.13 -5.17 -27.43
C PRO A 449 27.84 -5.81 -26.91
N SER A 450 27.43 -6.93 -27.51
CA SER A 450 26.28 -7.74 -27.11
C SER A 450 26.32 -8.06 -25.61
N CYS A 451 25.23 -7.75 -24.90
CA CYS A 451 25.06 -8.08 -23.48
C CYS A 451 25.22 -9.57 -23.20
N VAL A 452 25.78 -9.82 -22.02
CA VAL A 452 25.77 -11.09 -21.31
C VAL A 452 24.33 -11.55 -21.09
N SER A 453 24.10 -12.85 -21.26
CA SER A 453 22.84 -13.59 -21.21
C SER A 453 21.86 -13.15 -20.13
N THR A 454 20.62 -12.91 -20.55
CA THR A 454 19.40 -12.93 -19.73
C THR A 454 19.31 -14.18 -18.85
N PRO A 455 18.96 -14.10 -17.56
CA PRO A 455 18.54 -15.26 -16.80
C PRO A 455 17.23 -15.79 -17.39
N SER A 456 17.18 -17.10 -17.63
CA SER A 456 15.98 -17.78 -18.10
C SER A 456 14.79 -17.54 -17.16
N SER A 457 13.67 -17.09 -17.72
CA SER A 457 12.36 -17.16 -17.07
C SER A 457 12.04 -18.62 -16.73
N SER A 458 12.24 -19.02 -15.47
CA SER A 458 11.65 -20.25 -14.98
C SER A 458 10.18 -19.96 -14.70
N SER A 459 9.31 -20.45 -15.58
CA SER A 459 7.90 -20.69 -15.28
C SER A 459 7.79 -21.43 -13.94
N ARG A 460 7.27 -20.75 -12.92
CA ARG A 460 6.70 -21.45 -11.76
C ARG A 460 5.21 -21.53 -11.99
N ASP A 461 4.83 -22.60 -12.70
CA ASP A 461 3.53 -23.22 -12.46
C ASP A 461 3.61 -23.91 -11.10
N LYS A 462 2.93 -23.33 -10.10
CA LYS A 462 2.13 -24.01 -9.07
C LYS A 462 1.48 -23.00 -8.14
#